data_AF-A0A349WH53-F1
#
_entry.id   AF-A0A349WH53-F1
#
_cell.length_a   1.000
_cell.length_b   1.000
_cell.length_c   1.000
_cell.angle_alpha   90.00
_cell.angle_beta   90.00
_cell.angle_gamma   90.00
#
_symmetry.space_group_name_H-M   'P 1'
#
loop_
_entity.id
_entity.type
_entity.pdbx_description
1 polymer ?
#
loop_
_entity_poly.entity_id
_entity_poly.type
_entity_poly.pdbx_seq_one_letter_code
_entity_poly.pdbx_strand_id
1 'polypeptide(L)'
;IAVWRFVKDIPYESNHPTRTLLKETESQLAELKTKEIISCWGMKDFCFHPGFLEKWKKILPNLKSYEFEDSGHYILEDNYFACAEKIKPFLISQ
;
A
#
# COMPACT_ATOMS: atom_id res chain seq x y z
N ILE A 1 -22.15 1.54 9.30
CA ILE A 1 -21.37 1.33 10.55
C ILE A 1 -19.90 1.02 10.26
N ALA A 2 -19.56 0.10 9.34
CA ALA A 2 -18.17 -0.30 9.06
C ALA A 2 -17.24 0.86 8.60
N VAL A 3 -17.64 1.65 7.60
CA VAL A 3 -16.82 2.76 7.08
C VAL A 3 -16.54 3.82 8.15
N TRP A 4 -17.53 4.17 8.96
CA TRP A 4 -17.37 5.17 10.03
C TRP A 4 -16.38 4.71 11.09
N ARG A 5 -16.41 3.42 11.47
CA ARG A 5 -15.48 2.89 12.47
C ARG A 5 -14.05 2.85 11.93
N PHE A 6 -13.87 2.47 10.66
CA PHE A 6 -12.58 2.53 9.97
C PHE A 6 -11.96 3.92 10.00
N VAL A 7 -12.73 4.96 9.64
CA VAL A 7 -12.22 6.35 9.67
C VAL A 7 -11.85 6.77 11.08
N LYS A 8 -12.65 6.37 12.08
CA LYS A 8 -12.35 6.65 13.50
C LYS A 8 -11.10 5.97 14.02
N ASP A 9 -10.64 4.89 13.39
CA ASP A 9 -9.46 4.16 13.84
C ASP A 9 -8.15 4.75 13.27
N ILE A 10 -8.22 5.77 12.40
CA ILE A 10 -7.05 6.47 11.84
C ILE A 10 -6.47 7.41 12.92
N PRO A 11 -5.25 7.15 13.43
CA PRO A 11 -4.70 7.89 14.56
C PRO A 11 -4.13 9.25 14.14
N TYR A 12 -5.01 10.24 14.02
CA TYR A 12 -4.62 11.62 13.71
C TYR A 12 -3.98 12.32 14.92
N GLU A 13 -4.56 12.17 16.12
CA GLU A 13 -4.03 12.76 17.35
C GLU A 13 -2.91 11.93 17.97
N SER A 14 -2.02 12.60 18.70
CA SER A 14 -0.87 11.97 19.35
C SER A 14 -1.24 10.96 20.45
N ASN A 15 -2.43 11.11 21.06
CA ASN A 15 -3.00 10.26 22.10
C ASN A 15 -4.08 9.30 21.57
N HIS A 16 -4.22 9.15 20.25
CA HIS A 16 -5.24 8.28 19.67
C HIS A 16 -5.03 6.81 20.11
N PRO A 17 -6.09 6.09 20.50
CA PRO A 17 -5.98 4.74 21.08
C PRO A 17 -5.31 3.72 20.16
N THR A 18 -5.44 3.86 18.83
CA THR A 18 -4.83 2.95 17.84
C THR A 18 -3.38 3.31 17.48
N ARG A 19 -2.84 4.42 17.99
CA ARG A 19 -1.53 4.93 17.59
C ARG A 19 -0.37 4.01 17.98
N THR A 20 -0.45 3.39 19.15
CA THR A 20 0.56 2.41 19.61
C THR A 20 0.61 1.22 18.66
N LEU A 21 -0.56 0.65 18.33
CA LEU A 21 -0.67 -0.48 17.41
C LEU A 21 -0.13 -0.14 16.02
N LEU A 22 -0.41 1.08 15.51
CA LEU A 22 0.14 1.53 14.23
C LEU A 22 1.68 1.53 14.24
N LYS A 23 2.30 2.06 15.30
CA LYS A 23 3.77 2.11 15.44
C LYS A 23 4.40 0.73 15.57
N GLU A 24 3.77 -0.16 16.34
CA GLU A 24 4.23 -1.55 16.47
C GLU A 24 4.17 -2.27 15.11
N THR A 25 3.12 -2.03 14.33
CA THR A 25 3.00 -2.56 12.95
C THR A 25 4.10 -1.99 12.05
N GLU A 26 4.34 -0.68 12.10
CA GLU A 26 5.40 -0.02 11.32
C GLU A 26 6.79 -0.58 11.65
N SER A 27 7.08 -0.85 12.93
CA SER A 27 8.39 -1.38 13.35
C SER A 27 8.71 -2.76 12.78
N GLN A 28 7.70 -3.54 12.39
CA GLN A 28 7.87 -4.87 11.81
C GLN A 28 8.05 -4.85 10.29
N LEU A 29 7.91 -3.70 9.63
CA LEU A 29 8.09 -3.61 8.16
C LEU A 29 9.47 -4.06 7.68
N ALA A 30 10.50 -3.94 8.53
CA ALA A 30 11.84 -4.39 8.19
C ALA A 30 11.93 -5.91 7.98
N GLU A 31 11.02 -6.70 8.56
CA GLU A 31 10.97 -8.16 8.41
C GLU A 31 10.58 -8.58 6.99
N LEU A 32 9.89 -7.71 6.26
CA LEU A 32 9.48 -7.96 4.88
C LEU A 32 10.63 -7.75 3.87
N LYS A 33 11.76 -7.16 4.28
CA LYS A 33 12.86 -6.82 3.34
C LYS A 33 13.42 -8.02 2.58
N THR A 34 13.33 -9.23 3.12
CA THR A 34 13.83 -10.45 2.47
C THR A 34 12.79 -11.11 1.56
N LYS A 35 11.56 -10.61 1.54
CA LYS A 35 10.48 -11.14 0.70
C LYS A 35 10.50 -10.50 -0.67
N GLU A 36 10.02 -11.23 -1.67
CA GLU A 36 9.64 -10.63 -2.93
C GLU A 36 8.35 -9.85 -2.74
N ILE A 37 8.31 -8.59 -3.19
CA ILE A 37 7.18 -7.70 -2.99
C ILE A 37 6.91 -6.97 -4.29
N ILE A 38 5.65 -6.98 -4.71
CA ILE A 38 5.16 -6.16 -5.82
C ILE A 38 4.12 -5.17 -5.32
N SER A 39 4.00 -4.02 -5.98
CA SER A 39 2.85 -3.13 -5.84
C SER A 39 2.27 -2.74 -7.19
N CYS A 40 0.96 -2.63 -7.27
CA CYS A 40 0.27 -1.91 -8.34
C CYS A 40 -0.15 -0.56 -7.75
N TRP A 41 0.28 0.55 -8.35
CA TRP A 41 0.10 1.89 -7.77
C TRP A 41 -0.59 2.83 -8.74
N GLY A 42 -1.71 3.42 -8.33
CA GLY A 42 -2.42 4.44 -9.10
C GLY A 42 -1.82 5.81 -8.84
N MET A 43 -1.24 6.44 -9.87
CA MET A 43 -0.52 7.71 -9.69
C MET A 43 -1.44 8.91 -9.44
N LYS A 44 -2.75 8.75 -9.68
CA LYS A 44 -3.79 9.73 -9.37
C LYS A 44 -4.49 9.49 -8.02
N ASP A 45 -3.99 8.58 -7.18
CA ASP A 45 -4.55 8.34 -5.84
C ASP A 45 -4.39 9.58 -4.95
N PHE A 46 -5.50 10.12 -4.46
CA PHE A 46 -5.52 11.31 -3.59
C PHE A 46 -5.18 10.99 -2.12
N CYS A 47 -5.41 9.75 -1.68
CA CYS A 47 -5.18 9.30 -0.31
C CYS A 47 -3.76 8.73 -0.17
N PHE A 48 -3.36 7.83 -1.07
CA PHE A 48 -2.01 7.26 -1.15
C PHE A 48 -1.26 7.85 -2.36
N HIS A 49 -1.04 9.17 -2.32
CA HIS A 49 -0.34 9.86 -3.39
C HIS A 49 1.10 9.33 -3.61
N PRO A 50 1.76 9.61 -4.76
CA PRO A 50 3.07 9.05 -5.11
C PRO A 50 4.19 9.26 -4.07
N GLY A 51 4.08 10.29 -3.21
CA GLY A 51 5.03 10.49 -2.12
C GLY A 51 5.03 9.36 -1.07
N PHE A 52 3.93 8.62 -0.93
CA PHE A 52 3.89 7.40 -0.12
C PHE A 52 4.63 6.25 -0.81
N LEU A 53 4.48 6.08 -2.13
CA LEU A 53 5.22 5.07 -2.88
C LEU A 53 6.74 5.27 -2.72
N GLU A 54 7.20 6.51 -2.80
CA GLU A 54 8.62 6.82 -2.62
C GLU A 54 9.13 6.51 -1.20
N LYS A 55 8.27 6.64 -0.17
CA LYS A 55 8.61 6.18 1.18
C LYS A 55 8.66 4.66 1.25
N TRP A 56 7.71 3.97 0.63
CA TRP A 56 7.68 2.51 0.57
C TRP A 56 8.92 1.93 -0.11
N LYS A 57 9.36 2.48 -1.25
CA LYS A 57 10.61 2.09 -1.92
C LYS A 57 11.85 2.26 -1.04
N LYS A 58 11.87 3.27 -0.15
CA LYS A 58 12.96 3.46 0.82
C LYS A 58 12.92 2.44 1.96
N ILE A 59 11.73 2.10 2.46
CA ILE A 59 11.54 1.13 3.56
C ILE A 59 11.78 -0.30 3.09
N LEU A 60 11.31 -0.62 1.89
CA LEU A 60 11.36 -1.92 1.24
C LEU A 60 12.13 -1.82 -0.10
N PRO A 61 13.48 -1.86 -0.09
CA PRO A 61 14.28 -1.68 -1.30
C PRO A 61 14.02 -2.71 -2.41
N ASN A 62 13.50 -3.88 -2.05
CA ASN A 62 13.17 -4.95 -2.99
C ASN A 62 11.73 -4.83 -3.55
N LEU A 63 10.99 -3.77 -3.20
CA LEU A 63 9.66 -3.52 -3.74
C LEU A 63 9.74 -3.21 -5.24
N LYS A 64 9.10 -4.05 -6.05
CA LYS A 64 8.87 -3.78 -7.47
C LYS A 64 7.52 -3.09 -7.66
N SER A 65 7.54 -1.79 -7.96
CA SER A 65 6.32 -1.03 -8.24
C SER A 65 5.96 -1.05 -9.73
N TYR A 66 4.67 -1.28 -10.00
CA TYR A 66 4.03 -1.07 -11.30
C TYR A 66 3.13 0.14 -11.18
N GLU A 67 3.53 1.24 -11.81
CA GLU A 67 2.91 2.55 -11.69
C GLU A 67 1.95 2.76 -12.87
N PHE A 68 0.71 3.14 -12.56
CA PHE A 68 -0.36 3.34 -13.53
C PHE A 68 -0.77 4.81 -13.51
N GLU A 69 -0.30 5.55 -14.51
CA GLU A 69 -0.47 7.01 -14.61
C GLU A 69 -1.93 7.45 -14.65
N ASP A 70 -2.80 6.64 -15.24
CA ASP A 70 -4.21 6.97 -15.42
C ASP A 70 -5.14 6.42 -14.33
N SER A 71 -4.61 5.74 -13.32
CA SER A 71 -5.39 5.11 -12.25
C SER A 71 -5.31 5.88 -10.94
N GLY A 72 -6.40 5.89 -10.19
CA GLY A 72 -6.53 6.49 -8.87
C GLY A 72 -6.56 5.48 -7.74
N HIS A 73 -7.35 5.77 -6.71
CA HIS A 73 -7.45 4.96 -5.49
C HIS A 73 -8.06 3.57 -5.72
N TYR A 74 -9.07 3.50 -6.59
CA TYR A 74 -9.75 2.28 -6.98
C TYR A 74 -9.06 1.65 -8.20
N ILE A 75 -7.78 1.31 -8.03
CA ILE A 75 -6.91 0.90 -9.14
C ILE A 75 -7.40 -0.37 -9.86
N LEU A 76 -8.07 -1.29 -9.16
CA LEU A 76 -8.60 -2.50 -9.77
C LEU A 76 -9.82 -2.19 -10.64
N GLU A 77 -10.60 -1.18 -10.29
CA GLU A 77 -11.71 -0.67 -11.08
C GLU A 77 -11.20 0.13 -12.29
N ASP A 78 -10.14 0.91 -12.11
CA ASP A 78 -9.55 1.72 -13.17
C ASP A 78 -8.73 0.90 -14.18
N ASN A 79 -8.01 -0.13 -13.72
CA ASN A 79 -7.06 -0.86 -14.56
C ASN A 79 -6.90 -2.35 -14.18
N TYR A 80 -8.03 -3.05 -14.04
CA TYR A 80 -8.09 -4.46 -13.66
C TYR A 80 -7.11 -5.36 -14.42
N PHE A 81 -7.14 -5.31 -15.76
CA PHE A 81 -6.38 -6.24 -16.60
C PHE A 81 -4.87 -6.04 -16.42
N ALA A 82 -4.40 -4.80 -16.39
CA ALA A 82 -2.98 -4.54 -16.24
C ALA A 82 -2.49 -4.92 -14.84
N CYS A 83 -3.29 -4.71 -13.78
CA CYS A 83 -2.97 -5.24 -12.45
C CYS A 83 -2.92 -6.77 -12.44
N ALA A 84 -3.91 -7.43 -13.03
CA ALA A 84 -3.98 -8.89 -13.09
C ALA A 84 -2.79 -9.52 -13.84
N GLU A 85 -2.31 -8.88 -14.91
CA GLU A 85 -1.11 -9.30 -15.64
C GLU A 85 0.16 -9.26 -14.78
N LYS A 86 0.23 -8.39 -13.77
CA LYS A 86 1.38 -8.33 -12.84
C LYS A 86 1.21 -9.27 -11.65
N ILE A 87 0.00 -9.37 -11.12
CA ILE A 87 -0.30 -10.14 -9.91
C ILE A 87 -0.28 -11.65 -10.19
N LYS A 88 -0.89 -12.12 -11.28
CA LYS A 88 -1.02 -13.56 -11.55
C LYS A 88 0.32 -14.28 -11.63
N PRO A 89 1.32 -13.80 -12.40
CA PRO A 89 2.63 -14.45 -12.44
C PRO A 89 3.28 -14.50 -11.07
N PHE A 90 3.24 -13.40 -10.31
CA PHE A 90 3.83 -13.30 -8.97
C PHE A 90 3.26 -14.33 -7.98
N LEU A 91 1.96 -14.65 -8.06
CA LEU A 91 1.33 -15.65 -7.20
C LEU A 91 1.66 -17.09 -7.59
N ILE A 92 1.92 -17.33 -8.89
CA ILE A 92 2.15 -18.69 -9.42
C ILE A 92 3.64 -19.04 -9.39
N SER A 93 4.53 -18.06 -9.37
CA SER A 93 5.98 -18.24 -9.35
C SER A 93 6.59 -18.40 -7.95
N GLN A 94 5.77 -18.63 -6.91
CA GLN A 94 6.24 -18.89 -5.53
C GLN A 94 6.54 -20.37 -5.27
#